data_AF-A0A4Q5YW06-F1
#
_entry.id   AF-A0A4Q5YW06-F1
#
_cell.length_a   1.000
_cell.length_b   1.000
_cell.length_c   1.000
_cell.angle_alpha   90.00
_cell.angle_beta   90.00
_cell.angle_gamma   90.00
#
_symmetry.space_group_name_H-M   'P 1'
#
loop_
_entity.id
_entity.type
_entity.pdbx_description
1 polymer ?
#
loop_
_entity_poly.entity_id
_entity_poly.type
_entity_poly.pdbx_seq_one_letter_code
_entity_poly.pdbx_strand_id
1 'polypeptide(L)'
;MRSFLQQPYPFSDDVSRKLAFCLGIGIFITLFLAIFAPFGFDELPTDVKWSHAALFGAVTFFVSSFFQVLIPILVPAIFREESWRSWKEIVFLLITTLFIGAGNYGLMTYLYPQNPELSGFLRAELITLQ
;
A
#
# COMPACT_ATOMS: atom_id res chain seq x y z
N MET A 1 -24.88 8.87 -10.22
CA MET A 1 -23.50 8.78 -9.68
C MET A 1 -23.39 9.18 -8.21
N ARG A 2 -23.99 10.29 -7.72
CA ARG A 2 -23.88 10.72 -6.30
C ARG A 2 -24.39 9.70 -5.26
N SER A 3 -25.36 8.85 -5.58
CA SER A 3 -25.86 7.88 -4.60
C SER A 3 -24.89 6.74 -4.31
N PHE A 4 -24.04 6.35 -5.26
CA PHE A 4 -23.05 5.29 -5.07
C PHE A 4 -22.06 5.62 -3.95
N LEU A 5 -21.59 6.87 -3.91
CA LEU A 5 -20.67 7.34 -2.87
C LEU A 5 -21.28 7.35 -1.47
N GLN A 6 -22.62 7.41 -1.36
CA GLN A 6 -23.34 7.52 -0.09
C GLN A 6 -23.88 6.18 0.42
N GLN A 7 -23.72 5.09 -0.34
CA GLN A 7 -24.17 3.77 0.09
C GLN A 7 -23.38 3.31 1.33
N PRO A 8 -24.04 2.64 2.29
CA PRO A 8 -23.35 1.99 3.38
C PRO A 8 -22.41 0.93 2.80
N TYR A 9 -21.16 0.93 3.26
CA TYR A 9 -20.15 -0.04 2.83
C TYR A 9 -19.88 -1.02 3.98
N PRO A 10 -20.01 -2.34 3.75
CA PRO A 10 -19.78 -3.33 4.80
C PRO A 10 -18.32 -3.26 5.23
N PHE A 11 -18.10 -3.00 6.53
CA PHE A 11 -16.76 -2.95 7.11
C PHE A 11 -16.60 -4.19 7.97
N SER A 12 -15.96 -5.22 7.45
CA SER A 12 -15.87 -6.49 8.17
C SER A 12 -15.05 -6.33 9.45
N ASP A 13 -15.58 -6.75 10.59
CA ASP A 13 -14.86 -6.73 11.88
C ASP A 13 -13.84 -7.88 12.04
N ASP A 14 -13.73 -8.79 11.06
CA ASP A 14 -12.82 -9.93 11.13
C ASP A 14 -11.35 -9.51 10.91
N VAL A 15 -10.65 -9.31 12.02
CA VAL A 15 -9.23 -8.96 12.08
C VAL A 15 -8.35 -10.03 11.42
N SER A 16 -8.64 -11.31 11.63
CA SER A 16 -7.83 -12.41 11.08
C SER A 16 -7.91 -12.43 9.56
N ARG A 17 -9.11 -12.23 9.01
CA ARG A 17 -9.32 -12.14 7.56
C ARG A 17 -8.64 -10.90 6.96
N LYS A 18 -8.69 -9.76 7.66
CA LYS A 18 -7.99 -8.53 7.24
C LYS A 18 -6.47 -8.71 7.22
N LEU A 19 -5.89 -9.33 8.26
CA LEU A 19 -4.46 -9.63 8.31
C LEU A 19 -4.04 -10.61 7.23
N ALA A 20 -4.82 -11.67 6.99
CA ALA A 20 -4.56 -12.62 5.91
C ALA A 20 -4.57 -11.93 4.54
N PHE A 21 -5.51 -11.01 4.31
CA PHE A 21 -5.57 -10.21 3.09
C PHE A 21 -4.36 -9.28 2.95
N CYS A 22 -3.99 -8.57 4.00
CA CYS A 22 -2.79 -7.72 4.02
C CYS A 22 -1.52 -8.54 3.74
N LEU A 23 -1.40 -9.73 4.35
CA LEU A 23 -0.28 -10.63 4.14
C LEU A 23 -0.23 -11.12 2.69
N GLY A 24 -1.37 -11.48 2.11
CA GLY A 24 -1.50 -11.84 0.71
C GLY A 24 -1.00 -10.73 -0.23
N ILE A 25 -1.34 -9.46 0.05
CA ILE A 25 -0.84 -8.31 -0.71
C ILE A 25 0.69 -8.16 -0.56
N GLY A 26 1.22 -8.24 0.65
CA GLY A 26 2.67 -8.13 0.89
C GLY A 26 3.48 -9.23 0.18
N ILE A 27 2.98 -10.46 0.21
CA ILE A 27 3.55 -11.60 -0.52
C ILE A 27 3.46 -11.34 -2.03
N PHE A 28 2.31 -10.89 -2.52
CA PHE A 28 2.13 -10.57 -3.94
C PHE A 28 3.14 -9.52 -4.41
N ILE A 29 3.32 -8.41 -3.67
CA ILE A 29 4.31 -7.38 -4.01
C ILE A 29 5.73 -7.95 -4.01
N THR A 30 6.08 -8.76 -3.01
CA THR A 30 7.41 -9.40 -2.94
C THR A 30 7.67 -10.25 -4.18
N LEU A 31 6.73 -11.14 -4.51
CA LEU A 31 6.86 -12.02 -5.68
C LEU A 31 6.89 -11.23 -6.97
N PHE A 32 6.03 -10.22 -7.10
CA PHE A 32 5.96 -9.37 -8.27
C PHE A 32 7.31 -8.67 -8.53
N LEU A 33 7.88 -8.01 -7.51
CA LEU A 33 9.17 -7.34 -7.63
C LEU A 33 10.32 -8.32 -7.88
N ALA A 34 10.36 -9.47 -7.19
CA ALA A 34 11.46 -10.42 -7.32
C ALA A 34 11.46 -11.15 -8.68
N ILE A 35 10.28 -11.50 -9.20
CA ILE A 35 10.12 -12.28 -10.44
C ILE A 35 10.19 -11.38 -11.67
N PHE A 36 9.40 -10.30 -11.70
CA PHE A 36 9.34 -9.42 -12.87
C PHE A 36 10.45 -8.38 -12.89
N ALA A 37 11.05 -8.09 -11.72
CA ALA A 37 12.16 -7.15 -11.57
C ALA A 37 11.94 -5.79 -12.29
N PRO A 38 10.79 -5.12 -12.12
CA PRO A 38 10.56 -3.81 -12.73
C PRO A 38 11.40 -2.72 -12.06
N PHE A 39 11.46 -1.52 -12.64
CA PHE A 39 12.06 -0.34 -12.02
C PHE A 39 13.56 -0.48 -11.68
N GLY A 40 14.34 -1.18 -12.52
CA GLY A 40 15.77 -1.37 -12.31
C GLY A 40 16.11 -2.47 -11.28
N PHE A 41 15.14 -3.23 -10.80
CA PHE A 41 15.38 -4.40 -9.93
C PHE A 41 16.17 -5.51 -10.64
N ASP A 42 16.22 -5.50 -11.97
CA ASP A 42 16.96 -6.45 -12.80
C ASP A 42 18.48 -6.21 -12.76
N GLU A 43 18.92 -5.00 -12.40
CA GLU A 43 20.33 -4.66 -12.22
C GLU A 43 20.91 -5.19 -10.89
N LEU A 44 20.05 -5.58 -9.95
CA LEU A 44 20.46 -6.06 -8.64
C LEU A 44 20.94 -7.53 -8.70
N PRO A 45 21.99 -7.89 -7.93
CA PRO A 45 22.34 -9.28 -7.70
C PRO A 45 21.14 -10.09 -7.19
N THR A 46 21.01 -11.35 -7.62
CA THR A 46 19.82 -12.17 -7.36
C THR A 46 19.49 -12.30 -5.87
N ASP A 47 20.49 -12.50 -5.02
CA ASP A 47 20.36 -12.59 -3.57
C ASP A 47 19.87 -11.26 -2.94
N VAL A 48 20.42 -10.15 -3.40
CA VAL A 48 20.03 -8.80 -2.97
C VAL A 48 18.60 -8.49 -3.43
N LYS A 49 18.23 -8.84 -4.67
CA LYS A 49 16.91 -8.59 -5.25
C LYS A 49 15.78 -9.19 -4.41
N TRP A 50 15.90 -10.46 -4.01
CA TRP A 50 14.89 -11.12 -3.18
C TRP A 50 14.76 -10.47 -1.81
N SER A 51 15.89 -10.11 -1.18
CA SER A 51 15.88 -9.43 0.12
C SER A 51 15.21 -8.06 0.04
N HIS A 52 15.49 -7.27 -1.00
CA HIS A 52 14.93 -5.93 -1.16
C HIS A 52 13.44 -6.02 -1.50
N ALA A 53 13.04 -6.92 -2.40
CA ALA A 53 11.63 -7.18 -2.70
C ALA A 53 10.82 -7.56 -1.45
N ALA A 54 11.40 -8.40 -0.58
CA ALA A 54 10.78 -8.78 0.68
C ALA A 54 10.61 -7.60 1.64
N LEU A 55 11.57 -6.66 1.67
CA LEU A 55 11.44 -5.42 2.47
C LEU A 55 10.28 -4.55 1.97
N PHE A 56 10.12 -4.36 0.66
CA PHE A 56 8.99 -3.61 0.09
C PHE A 56 7.64 -4.29 0.36
N GLY A 57 7.57 -5.62 0.23
CA GLY A 57 6.39 -6.38 0.63
C GLY A 57 6.08 -6.27 2.13
N ALA A 58 7.11 -6.29 2.97
CA ALA A 58 6.97 -6.11 4.42
C ALA A 58 6.44 -4.72 4.78
N VAL A 59 6.99 -3.64 4.19
CA VAL A 59 6.48 -2.28 4.38
C VAL A 59 5.00 -2.22 4.02
N THR A 60 4.62 -2.78 2.87
CA THR A 60 3.23 -2.81 2.44
C THR A 60 2.34 -3.53 3.45
N PHE A 61 2.75 -4.73 3.90
CA PHE A 61 2.02 -5.52 4.88
C PHE A 61 1.84 -4.77 6.21
N PHE A 62 2.90 -4.18 6.74
CA PHE A 62 2.85 -3.49 8.04
C PHE A 62 1.99 -2.24 7.98
N VAL A 63 2.16 -1.41 6.93
CA VAL A 63 1.35 -0.21 6.76
C VAL A 63 -0.12 -0.58 6.50
N SER A 64 -0.41 -1.52 5.61
CA SER A 64 -1.79 -1.93 5.34
C SER A 64 -2.45 -2.53 6.57
N SER A 65 -1.73 -3.34 7.36
CA SER A 65 -2.25 -3.92 8.61
C SER A 65 -2.48 -2.86 9.68
N PHE A 66 -1.58 -1.89 9.81
CA PHE A 66 -1.75 -0.75 10.71
C PHE A 66 -3.04 0.01 10.39
N PHE A 67 -3.29 0.33 9.13
CA PHE A 67 -4.53 1.00 8.74
C PHE A 67 -5.74 0.07 8.90
N GLN A 68 -5.72 -1.13 8.33
CA GLN A 68 -6.92 -1.98 8.26
C GLN A 68 -7.33 -2.60 9.60
N VAL A 69 -6.41 -2.72 10.56
CA VAL A 69 -6.64 -3.36 11.85
C VAL A 69 -6.45 -2.38 13.00
N LEU A 70 -5.28 -1.75 13.11
CA LEU A 70 -4.97 -0.96 14.30
C LEU A 70 -5.81 0.32 14.39
N ILE A 71 -5.99 1.05 13.29
CA ILE A 71 -6.78 2.29 13.28
C ILE A 71 -8.26 2.05 13.65
N PRO A 72 -8.97 1.03 13.09
CA PRO A 72 -10.32 0.69 13.51
C PRO A 72 -10.45 0.31 14.98
N ILE A 73 -9.44 -0.38 15.54
CA ILE A 73 -9.42 -0.73 16.97
C ILE A 73 -9.24 0.51 17.84
N LEU A 74 -8.39 1.46 17.42
CA LEU A 74 -8.12 2.69 18.17
C LEU A 74 -9.28 3.69 18.10
N VAL A 75 -9.99 3.76 16.96
CA VAL A 75 -11.06 4.75 16.73
C VAL A 75 -12.35 4.08 16.21
N PRO A 76 -12.95 3.13 16.95
CA PRO A 76 -14.06 2.31 16.47
C PRO A 76 -15.32 3.12 16.16
N ALA A 77 -15.48 4.31 16.77
CA ALA A 77 -16.61 5.20 16.52
C ALA A 77 -16.70 5.66 15.05
N ILE A 78 -15.56 5.76 14.35
CA ILE A 78 -15.50 6.20 12.94
C ILE A 78 -15.90 5.06 11.98
N PHE A 79 -15.60 3.81 12.35
CA PHE A 79 -15.73 2.63 11.49
C PHE A 79 -17.04 1.84 11.69
N ARG A 80 -18.02 2.41 12.42
CA ARG A 80 -19.34 1.80 12.57
C ARG A 80 -20.03 1.68 11.21
N GLU A 81 -20.42 0.46 10.83
CA GLU A 81 -21.06 0.14 9.54
C GLU A 81 -22.24 1.06 9.21
N GLU A 82 -23.08 1.39 10.19
CA GLU A 82 -24.23 2.30 10.06
C GLU A 82 -23.86 3.68 9.49
N SER A 83 -22.62 4.12 9.74
CA SER A 83 -22.10 5.43 9.35
C SER A 83 -21.00 5.35 8.28
N TRP A 84 -20.52 4.14 7.97
CA TRP A 84 -19.44 3.91 7.02
C TRP A 84 -20.00 3.90 5.61
N ARG A 85 -19.62 4.90 4.82
CA ARG A 85 -20.10 5.08 3.45
C ARG A 85 -18.98 4.82 2.47
N SER A 86 -19.32 4.44 1.24
CA SER A 86 -18.34 4.13 0.18
C SER A 86 -17.30 5.24 -0.05
N TRP A 87 -17.67 6.52 0.07
CA TRP A 87 -16.70 7.62 -0.05
C TRP A 87 -15.65 7.63 1.06
N LYS A 88 -16.02 7.25 2.29
CA LYS A 88 -15.08 7.16 3.42
C LYS A 88 -14.08 6.02 3.18
N GLU A 89 -14.57 4.88 2.67
CA GLU A 89 -13.71 3.76 2.28
C GLU A 89 -12.71 4.18 1.20
N ILE A 90 -13.15 4.87 0.15
CA ILE A 90 -12.26 5.37 -0.91
C ILE A 90 -11.19 6.29 -0.33
N VAL A 91 -11.58 7.27 0.50
CA VAL A 91 -10.61 8.18 1.14
C VAL A 91 -9.65 7.41 2.05
N PHE A 92 -10.16 6.43 2.80
CA PHE A 92 -9.36 5.59 3.70
C PHE A 92 -8.33 4.74 2.93
N LEU A 93 -8.74 4.13 1.81
CA LEU A 93 -7.85 3.39 0.92
C LEU A 93 -6.81 4.31 0.28
N LEU A 94 -7.21 5.52 -0.16
CA LEU A 94 -6.26 6.51 -0.70
C LEU A 94 -5.20 6.91 0.33
N ILE A 95 -5.61 7.20 1.57
CA ILE A 95 -4.67 7.49 2.67
C ILE A 95 -3.76 6.29 2.90
N THR A 96 -4.32 5.09 2.99
CA THR A 96 -3.54 3.86 3.18
C THR A 96 -2.47 3.70 2.09
N THR A 97 -2.84 3.87 0.82
CA THR A 97 -1.92 3.79 -0.33
C THR A 97 -0.86 4.90 -0.29
N LEU A 98 -1.21 6.14 0.10
CA LEU A 98 -0.23 7.21 0.26
C LEU A 98 0.81 6.88 1.34
N PHE A 99 0.40 6.30 2.46
CA PHE A 99 1.33 5.87 3.51
C PHE A 99 2.20 4.69 3.08
N ILE A 100 1.64 3.75 2.30
CA ILE A 100 2.43 2.66 1.70
C ILE A 100 3.49 3.25 0.75
N GLY A 101 3.09 4.18 -0.12
CA GLY A 101 3.98 4.89 -1.03
C GLY A 101 5.08 5.65 -0.29
N ALA A 102 4.74 6.39 0.77
CA ALA A 102 5.70 7.10 1.60
C ALA A 102 6.67 6.15 2.31
N GLY A 103 6.18 5.02 2.85
CA GLY A 103 7.02 3.99 3.46
C GLY A 103 7.98 3.36 2.46
N ASN A 104 7.49 3.01 1.27
CA ASN A 104 8.31 2.45 0.19
C ASN A 104 9.34 3.47 -0.31
N TYR A 105 8.97 4.75 -0.42
CA TYR A 105 9.92 5.81 -0.77
C TYR A 105 10.99 6.02 0.32
N GLY A 106 10.60 5.99 1.60
CA GLY A 106 11.55 6.03 2.71
C GLY A 106 12.53 4.85 2.68
N LEU A 107 12.02 3.64 2.41
CA LEU A 107 12.86 2.46 2.22
C LEU A 107 13.79 2.59 1.01
N MET A 108 13.27 3.08 -0.12
CA MET A 108 14.04 3.29 -1.33
C MET A 108 15.18 4.29 -1.13
N THR A 109 14.92 5.44 -0.50
CA THR A 109 15.94 6.45 -0.21
C THR A 109 17.00 5.95 0.77
N TYR A 110 16.63 5.06 1.69
CA TYR A 110 17.56 4.39 2.59
C TYR A 110 18.45 3.37 1.88
N LEU A 111 17.88 2.54 1.00
CA LEU A 111 18.61 1.49 0.27
C LEU A 111 19.42 2.03 -0.91
N TYR A 112 18.94 3.09 -1.58
CA TYR A 112 19.52 3.65 -2.79
C TYR A 112 19.74 5.18 -2.68
N PRO A 113 20.67 5.67 -1.84
CA PRO A 113 20.83 7.10 -1.56
C PRO A 113 21.26 7.94 -2.76
N GLN A 114 21.81 7.33 -3.81
CA GLN A 114 22.37 8.02 -4.98
C GLN A 114 21.32 8.29 -6.09
N ASN A 115 20.08 7.81 -5.94
CA ASN A 115 18.99 7.99 -6.92
C ASN A 115 17.78 8.71 -6.30
N PRO A 116 17.85 10.03 -6.01
CA PRO A 116 16.70 10.78 -5.52
C PRO A 116 15.68 11.00 -6.66
N GLU A 117 14.82 10.02 -6.90
CA GLU A 117 13.78 10.03 -7.95
C GLU A 117 12.54 10.91 -7.64
N LEU A 118 12.64 11.98 -6.85
CA LEU A 118 11.51 12.89 -6.68
C LEU A 118 11.08 13.50 -8.03
N SER A 119 12.04 13.66 -8.96
CA SER A 119 11.81 14.02 -10.36
C SER A 119 11.26 12.87 -11.21
N GLY A 120 11.50 11.61 -10.83
CA GLY A 120 10.99 10.41 -11.50
C GLY A 120 9.50 10.20 -11.25
N PHE A 121 9.06 10.37 -10.00
CA PHE A 121 7.63 10.27 -9.63
C PHE A 121 6.77 11.29 -10.38
N LEU A 122 7.19 12.56 -10.45
CA LEU A 122 6.47 13.62 -11.19
C LEU A 122 6.47 13.38 -12.71
N ARG A 123 7.53 12.75 -13.26
CA ARG A 123 7.60 12.42 -14.69
C ARG A 123 6.74 11.22 -15.06
N ALA A 124 6.64 10.20 -14.19
CA ALA A 124 5.79 9.04 -14.41
C ALA A 124 4.30 9.43 -14.48
N GLU A 125 3.85 10.32 -13.60
CA GLU A 125 2.50 10.90 -13.64
C GLU A 125 2.25 11.70 -14.93
N LEU A 126 3.23 12.51 -15.38
CA LEU A 126 3.12 13.31 -16.61
C LEU A 126 3.05 12.47 -17.90
N ILE A 127 3.85 11.40 -18.00
CA ILE A 127 3.87 10.50 -19.18
C ILE A 127 2.59 9.67 -19.26
N THR A 128 2.00 9.34 -18.12
CA THR A 128 0.74 8.55 -18.07
C THR A 128 -0.48 9.40 -18.43
N LEU A 129 -0.36 10.74 -18.39
CA LEU A 129 -1.41 11.71 -18.71
C LEU A 129 -1.35 12.24 -20.16
N GLN A 130 -0.38 11.81 -20.97
CA GLN A 130 -0.29 12.11 -22.41
C GLN A 130 -0.74 10.92 -23.26
#